data_AF-A0A3N5GTM2-F1
#
_entry.id   AF-A0A3N5GTM2-F1
#
_cell.length_a   1.000
_cell.length_b   1.000
_cell.length_c   1.000
_cell.angle_alpha   90.00
_cell.angle_beta   90.00
_cell.angle_gamma   90.00
#
_symmetry.space_group_name_H-M   'P 1'
#
loop_
_entity.id
_entity.type
_entity.pdbx_description
1 polymer ?
#
loop_
_entity_poly.entity_id
_entity_poly.type
_entity_poly.pdbx_seq_one_letter_code
_entity_poly.pdbx_strand_id
1 'polypeptide(L)'
;DPTRRWKLSPMDLQSRSRWVDYSRAKDEMFKFTDIKQAPWWVVQSDNKGRARLNCIHHLLSVIPYGDLTPDPIVLPPRQPDGGYVRPPITDQTFVPEVY
;
A
#
# COMPACT_ATOMS: atom_id res chain seq x y z
N ASP A 1 -14.61 -11.19 18.54
CA ASP A 1 -13.33 -10.45 18.53
C ASP A 1 -13.54 -9.06 19.16
N PRO A 2 -13.09 -8.86 20.41
CA PRO A 2 -13.27 -7.61 21.14
C PRO A 2 -12.56 -6.41 20.46
N THR A 3 -11.51 -6.65 19.68
CA THR A 3 -10.72 -5.57 19.03
C THR A 3 -11.45 -4.88 17.87
N ARG A 4 -12.52 -5.49 17.34
CA ARG A 4 -13.27 -5.00 16.18
C ARG A 4 -14.69 -4.54 16.50
N ARG A 5 -15.10 -4.64 17.77
CA ARG A 5 -16.47 -4.31 18.23
C ARG A 5 -16.89 -2.89 17.90
N TRP A 6 -15.97 -1.93 18.03
CA TRP A 6 -16.21 -0.51 17.79
C TRP A 6 -16.63 -0.18 16.35
N LYS A 7 -16.37 -1.07 15.39
CA LYS A 7 -16.75 -0.91 13.98
C LYS A 7 -18.21 -1.27 13.71
N LEU A 8 -18.92 -1.86 14.69
CA LEU A 8 -20.31 -2.27 14.54
C LEU A 8 -21.25 -1.17 15.03
N SER A 9 -22.07 -0.67 14.11
CA SER A 9 -23.14 0.28 14.35
C SER A 9 -24.50 -0.42 14.40
N PRO A 10 -25.51 0.15 15.09
CA PRO A 10 -26.91 -0.30 14.96
C PRO A 10 -27.39 -0.36 13.50
N MET A 11 -26.81 0.47 12.63
CA MET A 11 -27.11 0.47 11.20
C MET A 11 -26.63 -0.80 10.49
N ASP A 12 -25.53 -1.43 10.94
CA ASP A 12 -25.02 -2.67 10.34
C ASP A 12 -25.95 -3.86 10.58
N LEU A 13 -26.73 -3.83 11.66
CA LEU A 13 -27.75 -4.85 11.93
C LEU A 13 -28.95 -4.68 11.00
N GLN A 14 -29.38 -3.44 10.78
CA GLN A 14 -30.48 -3.12 9.86
C GLN A 14 -30.07 -3.33 8.39
N SER A 15 -28.82 -3.06 8.04
CA SER A 15 -28.33 -3.29 6.68
C SER A 15 -28.36 -4.78 6.31
N ARG A 16 -28.13 -5.66 7.29
CA ARG A 16 -28.26 -7.11 7.10
C ARG A 16 -29.70 -7.54 6.84
N SER A 17 -30.69 -6.97 7.52
CA SER A 17 -32.11 -7.30 7.26
C SER A 17 -32.61 -6.74 5.92
N ARG A 18 -32.01 -5.63 5.45
CA ARG A 18 -32.34 -4.96 4.17
C ARG A 18 -31.43 -5.36 3.01
N TRP A 19 -30.81 -6.54 3.06
CA TRP A 19 -29.85 -7.00 2.05
C TRP A 19 -30.37 -6.87 0.60
N VAL A 20 -31.62 -7.25 0.37
CA VAL A 20 -32.25 -7.19 -0.96
C VAL A 20 -32.47 -5.76 -1.42
N ASP A 21 -32.88 -4.86 -0.52
CA ASP A 21 -33.10 -3.44 -0.84
C ASP A 21 -31.79 -2.75 -1.22
N TYR A 22 -30.71 -3.04 -0.48
CA TYR A 22 -29.36 -2.56 -0.82
C TYR A 22 -28.87 -3.10 -2.16
N SER A 23 -29.17 -4.36 -2.47
CA SER A 23 -28.82 -4.97 -3.75
C SER A 23 -29.54 -4.27 -4.90
N ARG A 24 -30.84 -4.01 -4.76
CA ARG A 24 -31.64 -3.29 -5.75
C ARG A 24 -31.13 -1.86 -5.95
N ALA A 25 -30.86 -1.14 -4.86
CA ALA A 25 -30.33 0.23 -4.93
C ALA A 25 -28.97 0.29 -5.63
N LYS A 26 -28.08 -0.70 -5.40
CA LYS A 26 -26.78 -0.82 -6.09
C LYS A 26 -26.97 -1.03 -7.59
N ASP A 27 -27.88 -1.91 -7.99
CA ASP A 27 -28.14 -2.19 -9.42
C ASP A 27 -28.74 -0.97 -10.12
N GLU A 28 -29.62 -0.22 -9.45
CA GLU A 28 -30.17 1.04 -9.95
C GLU A 28 -29.08 2.12 -10.10
N MET A 29 -28.20 2.25 -9.10
CA MET A 29 -27.06 3.17 -9.16
C MET A 29 -26.18 2.88 -10.37
N PHE A 30 -25.84 1.61 -10.63
CA PHE A 30 -25.04 1.24 -11.80
C PHE A 30 -25.75 1.57 -13.11
N LYS A 31 -27.05 1.32 -13.20
CA LYS A 31 -27.83 1.63 -14.41
C LYS A 31 -27.73 3.11 -14.83
N PHE A 32 -27.68 4.03 -13.87
CA PHE A 32 -27.66 5.46 -14.15
C PHE A 32 -26.27 6.10 -14.15
N THR A 33 -25.31 5.54 -13.40
CA THR A 33 -24.01 6.17 -13.19
C THR A 33 -22.84 5.46 -13.84
N ASP A 34 -23.03 4.24 -14.36
CA ASP A 34 -21.99 3.52 -15.10
C ASP A 34 -21.91 4.03 -16.54
N ILE A 35 -20.95 4.91 -16.80
CA ILE A 35 -20.73 5.58 -18.08
C ILE A 35 -19.33 5.27 -18.59
N LYS A 36 -19.15 5.21 -19.92
CA LYS A 36 -17.86 4.82 -20.54
C LYS A 36 -16.68 5.69 -20.13
N GLN A 37 -16.92 6.97 -19.84
CA GLN A 37 -15.90 7.93 -19.38
C GLN A 37 -15.54 7.79 -17.89
N ALA A 38 -16.41 7.16 -17.09
CA ALA A 38 -16.22 6.93 -15.67
C ALA A 38 -16.86 5.60 -15.27
N PRO A 39 -16.26 4.46 -15.69
CA PRO A 39 -16.84 3.16 -15.47
C PRO A 39 -16.74 2.72 -14.00
N TRP A 40 -17.75 1.98 -13.54
CA TRP A 40 -17.69 1.29 -12.25
C TRP A 40 -17.00 -0.08 -12.39
N TRP A 41 -15.98 -0.33 -11.57
CA TRP A 41 -15.28 -1.62 -11.52
C TRP A 41 -15.71 -2.45 -10.32
N VAL A 42 -16.30 -3.63 -10.57
CA VAL A 42 -16.76 -4.54 -9.51
C VAL A 42 -15.61 -5.45 -9.06
N VAL A 43 -15.29 -5.44 -7.76
CA VAL A 43 -14.24 -6.27 -7.17
C VAL A 43 -14.85 -7.33 -6.25
N GLN A 44 -14.61 -8.60 -6.55
CA GLN A 44 -15.03 -9.71 -5.69
C GLN A 44 -14.19 -9.74 -4.41
N SER A 45 -14.85 -9.62 -3.25
CA SER A 45 -14.18 -9.37 -1.95
C SER A 45 -14.24 -10.50 -0.93
N ASP A 46 -14.76 -11.68 -1.31
CA ASP A 46 -14.84 -12.86 -0.44
C ASP A 46 -13.47 -13.24 0.13
N ASN A 47 -12.44 -13.25 -0.72
CA ASN A 47 -11.04 -13.31 -0.30
C ASN A 47 -10.42 -11.91 -0.24
N LYS A 48 -10.35 -11.35 0.97
CA LYS A 48 -9.83 -10.00 1.22
C LYS A 48 -8.40 -9.76 0.70
N GLY A 49 -7.54 -10.78 0.72
CA GLY A 49 -6.17 -10.66 0.23
C GLY A 49 -6.13 -10.47 -1.28
N ARG A 50 -6.81 -11.35 -2.01
CA ARG A 50 -6.91 -11.30 -3.48
C ARG A 50 -7.62 -10.02 -3.95
N ALA A 51 -8.70 -9.63 -3.26
CA ALA A 51 -9.45 -8.42 -3.60
C ALA A 51 -8.58 -7.16 -3.56
N ARG A 52 -7.72 -7.04 -2.53
CA ARG A 52 -6.78 -5.91 -2.40
C ARG A 52 -5.73 -5.92 -3.49
N LEU A 53 -5.12 -7.08 -3.77
CA LEU A 53 -4.11 -7.21 -4.81
C LEU A 53 -4.69 -6.88 -6.20
N ASN A 54 -5.87 -7.39 -6.53
CA ASN A 54 -6.54 -7.10 -7.79
C ASN A 54 -6.89 -5.62 -7.93
N CYS A 55 -7.38 -4.99 -6.86
CA CYS A 55 -7.71 -3.56 -6.87
C CYS A 55 -6.45 -2.69 -7.10
N ILE A 56 -5.36 -2.97 -6.39
CA ILE A 56 -4.09 -2.26 -6.56
C ILE A 56 -3.54 -2.46 -7.97
N HIS A 57 -3.54 -3.70 -8.46
CA HIS A 57 -3.06 -4.02 -9.80
C HIS A 57 -3.86 -3.30 -10.89
N HIS A 58 -5.20 -3.32 -10.80
CA HIS A 58 -6.07 -2.61 -11.74
C HIS A 58 -5.80 -1.11 -11.74
N LEU A 59 -5.69 -0.49 -10.56
CA LEU A 59 -5.39 0.94 -10.44
C LEU A 59 -4.06 1.31 -11.10
N LEU A 60 -3.01 0.53 -10.85
CA LEU A 60 -1.69 0.72 -11.46
C LEU A 60 -1.70 0.49 -12.97
N SER A 61 -2.56 -0.38 -13.49
CA SER A 61 -2.67 -0.62 -14.94
C SER A 61 -3.32 0.53 -15.72
N VAL A 62 -4.15 1.33 -15.06
CA VAL A 62 -4.91 2.43 -15.69
C VAL A 62 -4.14 3.75 -15.64
N ILE A 63 -3.33 3.95 -14.60
CA ILE A 63 -2.57 5.19 -14.42
C ILE A 63 -1.16 4.98 -14.98
N PRO A 64 -0.73 5.73 -16.00
CA PRO A 64 0.64 5.64 -16.49
C PRO A 64 1.59 6.13 -15.39
N TYR A 65 2.42 5.24 -14.86
CA TYR A 65 3.47 5.57 -13.92
C TYR A 65 4.82 5.17 -14.50
N GLY A 66 5.84 6.00 -14.25
CA GLY A 66 7.22 5.70 -14.58
C GLY A 66 7.91 5.03 -13.40
N ASP A 67 8.93 4.23 -13.69
CA ASP A 67 9.89 3.84 -12.65
C ASP A 67 10.74 5.06 -12.30
N LEU A 68 10.65 5.49 -11.03
CA LEU A 68 11.46 6.57 -10.47
C LEU A 68 12.62 6.03 -9.63
N THR A 69 12.84 4.71 -9.65
CA THR A 69 13.96 4.09 -8.94
C THR A 69 15.26 4.71 -9.46
N PRO A 70 16.02 5.41 -8.62
CA PRO A 70 17.31 5.96 -9.04
C PRO A 70 18.23 4.83 -9.47
N ASP A 71 19.05 5.09 -10.48
CA ASP A 71 20.07 4.13 -10.89
C ASP A 71 20.94 3.71 -9.70
N PRO A 72 21.32 2.42 -9.60
CA PRO A 72 22.18 1.96 -8.54
C PRO A 72 23.50 2.74 -8.55
N ILE A 73 23.79 3.41 -7.45
CA ILE A 73 25.02 4.18 -7.29
C ILE A 73 26.18 3.17 -7.16
N VAL A 74 27.05 3.15 -8.16
CA VAL A 74 28.32 2.43 -8.07
C VAL A 74 29.29 3.31 -7.28
N LEU A 75 29.65 2.87 -6.08
CA LEU A 75 30.70 3.55 -5.31
C LEU A 75 32.01 3.48 -6.10
N PRO A 76 32.71 4.61 -6.32
CA PRO A 76 34.02 4.57 -6.93
C PRO A 76 34.98 3.77 -6.03
N PRO A 77 36.04 3.17 -6.60
CA PRO A 77 37.07 2.53 -5.81
C PRO A 77 37.66 3.53 -4.80
N ARG A 78 38.07 3.03 -3.62
CA ARG A 78 38.76 3.85 -2.63
C ARG A 78 40.00 4.47 -3.28
N GLN A 79 40.27 5.73 -2.94
CA GLN A 79 41.49 6.39 -3.36
C GLN A 79 42.70 5.61 -2.83
N PRO A 80 43.81 5.51 -3.60
CA PRO A 80 45.02 4.89 -3.10
C PRO A 80 45.52 5.65 -1.88
N ASP A 81 46.03 4.90 -0.89
CA ASP A 81 46.60 5.46 0.33
C ASP A 81 47.88 6.21 -0.05
N GLY A 82 47.79 7.53 -0.29
CA GLY A 82 48.90 8.40 -0.70
C GLY A 82 49.95 8.63 0.40
N GLY A 83 50.28 7.59 1.18
CA GLY A 83 51.14 7.67 2.35
C GLY A 83 50.42 8.15 3.62
N TYR A 84 49.10 8.25 3.61
CA TYR A 84 48.32 8.59 4.80
C TYR A 84 48.36 7.46 5.82
N VAL A 85 49.00 7.70 6.97
CA VAL A 85 48.99 6.80 8.11
C VAL A 85 47.88 7.22 9.04
N ARG A 86 46.86 6.38 9.19
CA ARG A 86 45.78 6.62 10.15
C ARG A 86 46.37 6.58 11.57
N PRO A 87 45.99 7.52 12.47
CA PRO A 87 46.36 7.44 13.89
C PRO A 87 45.95 6.09 14.49
N PRO A 88 46.71 5.58 15.47
CA PRO A 88 46.35 4.36 16.20
C PRO A 88 44.91 4.43 16.69
N ILE A 89 44.19 3.31 16.55
CA ILE A 89 42.79 3.23 16.97
C ILE A 89 42.63 3.49 18.48
N THR A 90 43.69 3.23 19.25
CA THR A 90 43.78 3.44 20.69
C THR A 90 43.68 4.90 21.12
N ASP A 91 44.02 5.84 20.22
CA ASP A 91 43.97 7.28 20.51
C ASP A 91 42.58 7.86 20.21
N GLN A 92 41.65 7.05 19.69
CA GLN A 92 40.30 7.47 19.34
C GLN A 92 39.33 7.15 20.48
N THR A 93 38.52 8.14 20.88
CA THR A 93 37.43 7.94 21.83
C THR A 93 36.20 7.42 21.08
N PHE A 94 35.86 6.14 21.27
CA PHE A 94 34.65 5.54 20.70
C PHE A 94 33.44 5.75 21.60
N VAL A 95 32.27 5.86 20.98
CA VAL A 95 30.99 5.82 21.69
C VAL A 95 30.79 4.41 22.24
N PRO A 96 30.38 4.23 23.52
CA PRO A 96 30.14 2.90 24.08
C PRO A 96 29.09 2.13 23.26
N GLU A 97 29.41 0.89 22.89
CA GLU A 97 28.42 -0.04 22.31
C GLU A 97 27.53 -0.58 23.43
N VAL A 98 26.23 -0.30 23.32
CA VAL A 98 25.21 -0.67 24.32
C VAL A 98 24.34 -1.85 23.85
N TYR A 99 24.45 -2.25 22.58
CA TYR A 99 23.64 -3.30 21.95
C TYR A 99 24.52 -4.37 21.31
#